data_AF-A0A9D5SY75-F1
#
_entry.id   AF-A0A9D5SY75-F1
#
_cell.length_a   1.000
_cell.length_b   1.000
_cell.length_c   1.000
_cell.angle_alpha   90.00
_cell.angle_beta   90.00
_cell.angle_gamma   90.00
#
_symmetry.space_group_name_H-M   'P 1'
#
loop_
_entity.id
_entity.type
_entity.pdbx_description
1 polymer ?
#
loop_
_entity_poly.entity_id
_entity_poly.type
_entity_poly.pdbx_seq_one_letter_code
_entity_poly.pdbx_strand_id
1 'polypeptide(L)'
;MKNAAKNRKSYIESQYASGRSTLLMALILSAVNIVLGLTGSDSAFLFTAFLPYVSTILPKSEVVWGLDGSVRLIAYGILPIVAWLACWFLSKNNRKIWMPVATALFILDSVYLASFVAEYGIGDGTFTLLNIVFHVYILFVLIRACIAGNKLEKGAFEPDVTEVQGVPAAAPVAAAPVATAPVAADPAEATVVADAAAEQAPVQE
;
A
#
# COMPACT_ATOMS: atom_id res chain seq x y z
N MET A 1 -9.51 26.92 13.65
CA MET A 1 -8.33 26.05 13.90
C MET A 1 -8.29 24.75 13.06
N LYS A 2 -9.42 24.09 12.72
CA LYS A 2 -9.43 22.83 11.93
C LYS A 2 -8.84 22.91 10.50
N ASN A 3 -8.80 24.10 9.89
CA ASN A 3 -8.30 24.27 8.51
C ASN A 3 -6.77 24.36 8.43
N ALA A 4 -6.10 24.88 9.47
CA ALA A 4 -4.63 24.99 9.49
C ALA A 4 -3.97 23.60 9.50
N ALA A 5 -4.48 22.66 10.32
CA ALA A 5 -3.96 21.29 10.38
C ALA A 5 -4.03 20.54 9.03
N LYS A 6 -5.05 20.82 8.20
CA LYS A 6 -5.26 20.17 6.89
C LYS A 6 -4.41 20.77 5.75
N ASN A 7 -3.76 21.92 5.98
CA ASN A 7 -2.90 22.57 5.00
C ASN A 7 -1.41 22.36 5.30
N ARG A 8 -1.06 21.64 6.37
CA ARG A 8 0.32 21.31 6.71
C ARG A 8 0.92 20.36 5.69
N LYS A 9 2.20 20.57 5.37
CA LYS A 9 2.99 19.71 4.47
C LYS A 9 2.88 18.22 4.83
N SER A 10 3.11 17.87 6.10
CA SER A 10 3.06 16.49 6.62
C SER A 10 1.71 15.80 6.42
N TYR A 11 0.60 16.53 6.60
CA TYR A 11 -0.74 16.01 6.33
C TYR A 11 -0.96 15.79 4.82
N ILE A 12 -0.49 16.69 3.97
CA ILE A 12 -0.65 16.54 2.52
C ILE A 12 0.23 15.40 1.99
N GLU A 13 1.44 15.23 2.51
CA GLU A 13 2.32 14.10 2.21
C GLU A 13 1.72 12.77 2.64
N SER A 14 1.12 12.69 3.83
CA SER A 14 0.45 11.47 4.29
C SER A 14 -0.75 11.11 3.40
N GLN A 15 -1.50 12.10 2.92
CA GLN A 15 -2.59 11.88 1.97
C GLN A 15 -2.10 11.35 0.62
N TYR A 16 -0.98 11.87 0.12
CA TYR A 16 -0.38 11.38 -1.11
C TYR A 16 0.19 9.97 -0.95
N ALA A 17 0.88 9.70 0.17
CA ALA A 17 1.42 8.39 0.50
C ALA A 17 0.30 7.34 0.66
N SER A 18 -0.80 7.70 1.33
CA SER A 18 -1.98 6.85 1.48
C SER A 18 -2.58 6.45 0.13
N GLY A 19 -2.71 7.37 -0.83
CA GLY A 19 -3.19 6.99 -2.17
C GLY A 19 -2.24 6.07 -2.93
N ARG A 20 -0.92 6.29 -2.81
CA ARG A 20 0.07 5.37 -3.39
C ARG A 20 -0.02 3.97 -2.78
N SER A 21 -0.19 3.87 -1.46
CA SER A 21 -0.32 2.57 -0.79
C SER A 21 -1.63 1.89 -1.12
N THR A 22 -2.75 2.63 -1.19
CA THR A 22 -4.05 2.07 -1.57
C THR A 22 -4.03 1.57 -3.01
N LEU A 23 -3.43 2.32 -3.95
CA LEU A 23 -3.25 1.86 -5.32
C LEU A 23 -2.43 0.57 -5.37
N LEU A 24 -1.31 0.51 -4.64
CA LEU A 24 -0.46 -0.68 -4.62
C LEU A 24 -1.17 -1.89 -4.01
N MET A 25 -1.93 -1.70 -2.93
CA MET A 25 -2.72 -2.75 -2.31
C MET A 25 -3.76 -3.32 -3.29
N ALA A 26 -4.49 -2.44 -3.99
CA ALA A 26 -5.45 -2.86 -5.02
C ALA A 26 -4.77 -3.66 -6.15
N LEU A 27 -3.56 -3.26 -6.57
CA LEU A 27 -2.78 -3.98 -7.59
C LEU A 27 -2.29 -5.34 -7.10
N ILE A 28 -1.81 -5.44 -5.87
CA ILE A 28 -1.37 -6.71 -5.28
C ILE A 28 -2.55 -7.68 -5.21
N LEU A 29 -3.70 -7.24 -4.72
CA LEU A 29 -4.89 -8.09 -4.63
C LEU A 29 -5.41 -8.48 -6.02
N SER A 30 -5.33 -7.57 -7.00
CA SER A 30 -5.64 -7.89 -8.40
C SER A 30 -4.70 -8.96 -8.96
N ALA A 31 -3.40 -8.87 -8.69
CA ALA A 31 -2.43 -9.88 -9.10
C ALA A 31 -2.70 -11.25 -8.45
N VAL A 32 -3.11 -11.27 -7.18
CA VAL A 32 -3.53 -12.51 -6.50
C VAL A 32 -4.74 -13.12 -7.18
N ASN A 33 -5.74 -12.32 -7.58
CA ASN A 33 -6.90 -12.84 -8.33
C ASN A 33 -6.48 -13.47 -9.67
N ILE A 34 -5.53 -12.86 -10.39
CA ILE A 34 -4.98 -13.46 -11.62
C ILE A 34 -4.35 -14.83 -11.33
N VAL A 35 -3.52 -14.93 -10.29
CA VAL A 35 -2.91 -16.21 -9.90
C VAL A 35 -3.97 -17.25 -9.54
N LEU A 36 -4.99 -16.88 -8.76
CA LEU A 36 -6.10 -17.77 -8.41
C LEU A 36 -6.86 -18.27 -9.66
N GLY A 37 -7.21 -17.37 -10.58
CA GLY A 37 -7.85 -17.73 -11.85
C GLY A 37 -6.96 -18.56 -12.79
N LEU A 38 -5.64 -18.47 -12.65
CA LEU A 38 -4.70 -19.36 -13.35
C LEU A 38 -4.64 -20.75 -12.71
N THR A 39 -4.73 -20.84 -11.38
CA THR A 39 -4.75 -22.12 -10.65
C THR A 39 -6.10 -22.85 -10.70
N GLY A 40 -7.13 -22.23 -11.29
CA GLY A 40 -8.48 -22.82 -11.37
C GLY A 40 -9.29 -22.71 -10.08
N SER A 41 -8.96 -21.73 -9.23
CA SER A 41 -9.76 -21.41 -8.04
C SER A 41 -11.00 -20.62 -8.44
N ASP A 42 -12.17 -21.06 -7.97
CA ASP A 42 -13.45 -20.34 -8.15
C ASP A 42 -13.61 -19.16 -7.18
N SER A 43 -12.62 -18.92 -6.31
CA SER A 43 -12.63 -17.82 -5.35
C SER A 43 -11.85 -16.60 -5.86
N ALA A 44 -12.38 -15.40 -5.60
CA ALA A 44 -11.74 -14.12 -5.88
C ALA A 44 -11.80 -13.19 -4.65
N PHE A 45 -10.78 -12.35 -4.47
CA PHE A 45 -10.74 -11.34 -3.41
C PHE A 45 -11.54 -10.09 -3.77
N LEU A 46 -12.12 -9.45 -2.75
CA LEU A 46 -13.07 -8.35 -2.87
C LEU A 46 -12.46 -6.95 -3.03
N PHE A 47 -11.16 -6.82 -3.19
CA PHE A 47 -10.43 -5.53 -3.19
C PHE A 47 -9.58 -5.32 -4.44
N THR A 48 -10.06 -5.82 -5.58
CA THR A 48 -9.33 -5.77 -6.85
C THR A 48 -9.96 -4.80 -7.81
N ALA A 49 -9.23 -4.45 -8.86
CA ALA A 49 -9.85 -3.88 -10.04
C ALA A 49 -10.88 -4.89 -10.61
N PHE A 50 -11.98 -4.36 -11.12
CA PHE A 50 -13.10 -5.14 -11.61
C PHE A 50 -12.77 -5.90 -12.89
N LEU A 51 -12.02 -5.29 -13.82
CA LEU A 51 -11.58 -5.93 -15.07
C LEU A 51 -10.75 -7.22 -14.82
N PRO A 52 -9.71 -7.21 -13.96
CA PRO A 52 -9.03 -8.43 -13.55
C PRO A 52 -9.95 -9.49 -12.96
N TYR A 53 -10.86 -9.09 -12.07
CA TYR A 53 -11.82 -10.01 -11.47
C TYR A 53 -12.68 -10.71 -12.53
N VAL A 54 -13.35 -9.96 -13.40
CA VAL A 54 -14.23 -10.53 -14.44
C VAL A 54 -13.45 -11.44 -15.39
N SER A 55 -12.20 -11.08 -15.71
CA SER A 55 -11.35 -11.90 -16.58
C SER A 55 -10.98 -13.26 -15.98
N THR A 56 -11.01 -13.39 -14.65
CA THR A 56 -10.63 -14.62 -13.93
C THR A 56 -11.80 -15.55 -13.66
N ILE A 57 -13.01 -15.01 -13.47
CA ILE A 57 -14.20 -15.80 -13.11
C ILE A 57 -14.95 -16.35 -14.34
N LEU A 58 -14.83 -15.69 -15.50
CA LEU A 58 -15.51 -16.15 -16.71
C LEU A 58 -14.82 -17.41 -17.29
N PRO A 59 -15.60 -18.40 -17.77
CA PRO A 59 -15.04 -19.64 -18.32
C PRO A 59 -14.06 -19.37 -19.46
N LYS A 60 -12.87 -20.00 -19.40
CA LYS A 60 -11.84 -19.83 -20.44
C LYS A 60 -12.25 -20.42 -21.79
N SER A 61 -13.16 -21.39 -21.80
CA SER A 61 -13.73 -22.03 -22.99
C SER A 61 -14.69 -21.12 -23.76
N GLU A 62 -15.18 -20.05 -23.15
CA GLU A 62 -16.14 -19.15 -23.76
C GLU A 62 -15.46 -17.94 -24.41
N VAL A 63 -15.90 -17.63 -25.63
CA VAL A 63 -15.54 -16.39 -26.33
C VAL A 63 -16.50 -15.30 -25.88
N VAL A 64 -15.97 -14.32 -25.15
CA VAL A 64 -16.73 -13.19 -24.59
C VAL A 64 -16.15 -11.91 -25.17
N TRP A 65 -17.01 -11.04 -25.71
CA TRP A 65 -16.63 -9.83 -26.45
C TRP A 65 -15.65 -10.08 -27.60
N GLY A 66 -15.77 -11.24 -28.25
CA GLY A 66 -14.92 -11.64 -29.37
C GLY A 66 -13.51 -12.09 -28.98
N LEU A 67 -13.21 -12.21 -27.68
CA LEU A 67 -11.91 -12.68 -27.18
C LEU A 67 -12.07 -14.07 -26.54
N ASP A 68 -11.17 -15.00 -26.91
CA ASP A 68 -11.01 -16.25 -26.18
C ASP A 68 -10.51 -15.98 -24.75
N GLY A 69 -10.65 -16.98 -23.87
CA GLY A 69 -10.31 -16.83 -22.46
C GLY A 69 -8.86 -16.39 -22.19
N SER A 70 -7.90 -16.80 -23.03
CA SER A 70 -6.49 -16.46 -22.83
C SER A 70 -6.22 -15.01 -23.22
N VAL A 71 -6.74 -14.59 -24.39
CA VAL A 71 -6.60 -13.20 -24.83
C VAL A 71 -7.35 -12.25 -23.90
N ARG A 72 -8.54 -12.63 -23.43
CA ARG A 72 -9.32 -11.86 -22.45
C ARG A 72 -8.58 -11.67 -21.13
N LEU A 73 -7.94 -12.72 -20.61
CA LEU A 73 -7.13 -12.65 -19.39
C LEU A 73 -5.94 -11.69 -19.55
N ILE A 74 -5.28 -11.70 -20.71
CA ILE A 74 -4.17 -10.78 -20.99
C ILE A 74 -4.69 -9.34 -21.11
N ALA A 75 -5.74 -9.13 -21.92
CA ALA A 75 -6.23 -7.79 -22.27
C ALA A 75 -6.89 -7.06 -21.10
N TYR A 76 -7.67 -7.76 -20.27
CA TYR A 76 -8.42 -7.15 -19.17
C TYR A 76 -7.90 -7.52 -17.78
N GLY A 77 -7.12 -8.59 -17.66
CA GLY A 77 -6.47 -8.94 -16.40
C GLY A 77 -5.09 -8.34 -16.26
N ILE A 78 -4.17 -8.74 -17.13
CA ILE A 78 -2.74 -8.42 -16.97
C ILE A 78 -2.44 -6.98 -17.43
N LEU A 79 -2.93 -6.59 -18.60
CA LEU A 79 -2.59 -5.30 -19.20
C LEU A 79 -2.98 -4.10 -18.33
N PRO A 80 -4.18 -4.04 -17.70
CA PRO A 80 -4.54 -2.94 -16.81
C PRO A 80 -3.66 -2.89 -15.56
N ILE A 81 -3.35 -4.04 -14.95
CA ILE A 81 -2.45 -4.12 -13.78
C ILE A 81 -1.09 -3.53 -14.13
N VAL A 82 -0.52 -3.89 -15.29
CA VAL A 82 0.75 -3.35 -15.77
C VAL A 82 0.67 -1.84 -15.97
N ALA A 83 -0.42 -1.34 -16.56
CA ALA A 83 -0.62 0.10 -16.77
C ALA A 83 -0.71 0.89 -15.45
N TRP A 84 -1.48 0.42 -14.47
CA TRP A 84 -1.53 1.03 -13.15
C TRP A 84 -0.22 0.92 -12.39
N LEU A 85 0.50 -0.20 -12.51
CA LEU A 85 1.81 -0.39 -11.88
C LEU A 85 2.83 0.59 -12.47
N ALA A 86 2.83 0.80 -13.79
CA ALA A 86 3.63 1.82 -14.43
C ALA A 86 3.28 3.21 -13.88
N CYS A 87 2.00 3.57 -13.80
CA CYS A 87 1.58 4.84 -13.21
C CYS A 87 2.03 4.99 -11.73
N TRP A 88 2.00 3.90 -10.96
CA TRP A 88 2.47 3.88 -9.59
C TRP A 88 3.99 4.11 -9.50
N PHE A 89 4.79 3.49 -10.37
CA PHE A 89 6.24 3.72 -10.42
C PHE A 89 6.57 5.15 -10.83
N LEU A 90 5.98 5.62 -11.94
CA LEU A 90 6.29 6.93 -12.52
C LEU A 90 5.76 8.11 -11.69
N SER A 91 4.74 7.89 -10.86
CA SER A 91 4.21 8.93 -9.98
C SER A 91 5.19 9.38 -8.89
N LYS A 92 6.29 8.67 -8.62
CA LYS A 92 7.34 9.17 -7.72
C LYS A 92 8.01 10.43 -8.26
N ASN A 93 8.27 10.45 -9.57
CA ASN A 93 9.01 11.53 -10.24
C ASN A 93 8.08 12.67 -10.66
N ASN A 94 6.91 12.35 -11.22
CA ASN A 94 5.97 13.34 -11.74
C ASN A 94 4.58 13.15 -11.12
N ARG A 95 4.38 13.69 -9.91
CA ARG A 95 3.18 13.45 -9.10
C ARG A 95 1.92 14.03 -9.74
N LYS A 96 2.06 15.19 -10.39
CA LYS A 96 0.99 15.93 -11.06
C LYS A 96 0.34 15.18 -12.22
N ILE A 97 1.08 14.31 -12.91
CA ILE A 97 0.59 13.66 -14.14
C ILE A 97 0.15 12.23 -13.84
N TRP A 98 1.03 11.41 -13.27
CA TRP A 98 0.78 9.97 -13.19
C TRP A 98 -0.25 9.56 -12.15
N MET A 99 -0.42 10.35 -11.07
CA MET A 99 -1.47 10.05 -10.08
C MET A 99 -2.89 10.32 -10.65
N PRO A 100 -3.14 11.44 -11.34
CA PRO A 100 -4.38 11.61 -12.10
C PRO A 100 -4.60 10.57 -13.19
N VAL A 101 -3.56 10.16 -13.93
CA VAL A 101 -3.69 9.09 -14.95
C VAL A 101 -4.09 7.76 -14.30
N ALA A 102 -3.44 7.35 -13.21
CA ALA A 102 -3.82 6.14 -12.47
C ALA A 102 -5.28 6.21 -11.98
N THR A 103 -5.68 7.38 -11.51
CA THR A 103 -7.05 7.62 -11.03
C THR A 103 -8.06 7.55 -12.18
N ALA A 104 -7.74 8.13 -13.34
CA ALA A 104 -8.59 8.06 -14.53
C ALA A 104 -8.77 6.62 -15.03
N LEU A 105 -7.70 5.81 -15.04
CA LEU A 105 -7.78 4.38 -15.34
C LEU A 105 -8.68 3.66 -14.34
N PHE A 106 -8.56 3.97 -13.04
CA PHE A 106 -9.41 3.37 -12.00
C PHE A 106 -10.89 3.81 -12.10
N ILE A 107 -11.14 5.05 -12.53
CA ILE A 107 -12.49 5.53 -12.85
C ILE A 107 -13.07 4.73 -14.03
N LEU A 108 -12.29 4.47 -15.07
CA LEU A 108 -12.75 3.65 -16.20
C LEU A 108 -13.15 2.23 -15.77
N ASP A 109 -12.35 1.61 -14.91
CA ASP A 109 -12.66 0.31 -14.30
C ASP A 109 -13.94 0.36 -13.43
N SER A 110 -14.13 1.45 -12.69
CA SER A 110 -15.34 1.68 -11.89
C SER A 110 -16.59 1.92 -12.75
N VAL A 111 -16.45 2.61 -13.89
CA VAL A 111 -17.54 2.78 -14.87
C VAL A 111 -17.90 1.44 -15.48
N TYR A 112 -16.91 0.59 -15.75
CA TYR A 112 -17.15 -0.76 -16.25
C TYR A 112 -17.92 -1.60 -15.21
N LEU A 113 -17.54 -1.54 -13.92
CA LEU A 113 -18.31 -2.14 -12.82
C LEU A 113 -19.77 -1.61 -12.80
N ALA A 114 -19.95 -0.30 -12.89
CA ALA A 114 -21.29 0.29 -12.89
C ALA A 114 -22.14 -0.16 -14.09
N SER A 115 -21.53 -0.28 -15.28
CA SER A 115 -22.21 -0.78 -16.48
C SER A 115 -22.62 -2.24 -16.34
N PHE A 116 -21.76 -3.07 -15.75
CA PHE A 116 -22.06 -4.48 -15.49
C PHE A 116 -23.22 -4.62 -14.49
N VAL A 117 -23.23 -3.82 -13.42
CA VAL A 117 -24.34 -3.82 -12.44
C VAL A 117 -25.64 -3.32 -13.06
N ALA A 118 -25.58 -2.36 -13.99
CA ALA A 118 -26.77 -1.85 -14.68
C ALA A 118 -27.39 -2.90 -15.62
N GLU A 119 -26.57 -3.74 -16.25
CA GLU A 119 -27.03 -4.76 -17.21
C GLU A 119 -27.47 -6.06 -16.53
N TYR A 120 -26.68 -6.55 -15.56
CA TYR A 120 -26.88 -7.87 -14.93
C TYR A 120 -27.52 -7.78 -13.53
N GLY A 121 -27.77 -6.57 -13.03
CA GLY A 121 -28.23 -6.33 -11.66
C GLY A 121 -27.12 -6.59 -10.62
N ILE A 122 -27.49 -6.65 -9.34
CA ILE A 122 -26.52 -6.83 -8.24
C ILE A 122 -26.10 -8.31 -8.09
N GLY A 123 -26.71 -9.26 -8.80
CA GLY A 123 -26.33 -10.68 -8.76
C GLY A 123 -26.26 -11.25 -7.33
N ASP A 124 -25.13 -11.88 -6.97
CA ASP A 124 -24.79 -12.14 -5.56
C ASP A 124 -24.66 -10.81 -4.81
N GLY A 125 -25.76 -10.42 -4.17
CA GLY A 125 -25.96 -9.12 -3.54
C GLY A 125 -24.82 -8.69 -2.64
N THR A 126 -24.19 -9.62 -1.92
CA THR A 126 -23.14 -9.29 -0.95
C THR A 126 -21.81 -9.03 -1.64
N PHE A 127 -21.40 -9.90 -2.56
CA PHE A 127 -20.11 -9.77 -3.25
C PHE A 127 -20.06 -8.49 -4.11
N THR A 128 -21.10 -8.25 -4.91
CA THR A 128 -21.19 -7.07 -5.78
C THR A 128 -21.26 -5.78 -4.96
N LEU A 129 -22.04 -5.75 -3.87
CA LEU A 129 -22.14 -4.57 -3.01
C LEU A 129 -20.79 -4.23 -2.36
N LEU A 130 -20.08 -5.23 -1.84
CA LEU A 130 -18.74 -5.02 -1.28
C LEU A 130 -17.78 -4.51 -2.35
N ASN A 131 -17.83 -5.05 -3.57
CA ASN A 131 -17.02 -4.59 -4.69
C ASN A 131 -17.26 -3.10 -5.01
N ILE A 132 -18.54 -2.67 -5.03
CA ILE A 132 -18.93 -1.26 -5.21
C ILE A 132 -18.37 -0.39 -4.08
N VAL A 133 -18.56 -0.80 -2.82
CA VAL A 133 -18.09 -0.04 -1.64
C VAL A 133 -16.57 0.15 -1.70
N PHE A 134 -15.82 -0.89 -2.07
CA PHE A 134 -14.37 -0.81 -2.18
C PHE A 134 -13.91 0.06 -3.35
N HIS A 135 -14.59 0.03 -4.50
CA HIS A 135 -14.29 0.94 -5.61
C HIS A 135 -14.51 2.41 -5.22
N VAL A 136 -15.63 2.71 -4.55
CA VAL A 136 -15.90 4.06 -4.04
C VAL A 136 -14.84 4.50 -3.02
N TYR A 137 -14.44 3.61 -2.11
CA TYR A 137 -13.38 3.89 -1.14
C TYR A 137 -12.03 4.15 -1.82
N ILE A 138 -11.61 3.31 -2.76
CA ILE A 138 -10.34 3.47 -3.48
C ILE A 138 -10.36 4.79 -4.27
N LEU A 139 -11.45 5.08 -4.99
CA LEU A 139 -11.62 6.35 -5.72
C LEU A 139 -11.50 7.56 -4.79
N PHE A 140 -12.14 7.50 -3.62
CA PHE A 140 -12.04 8.58 -2.64
C PHE A 140 -10.60 8.84 -2.21
N VAL A 141 -9.83 7.79 -1.91
CA VAL A 141 -8.41 7.94 -1.52
C VAL A 141 -7.57 8.43 -2.71
N LEU A 142 -7.78 7.91 -3.92
CA LEU A 142 -7.05 8.31 -5.13
C LEU A 142 -7.30 9.77 -5.52
N ILE A 143 -8.55 10.25 -5.44
CA ILE A 143 -8.90 11.66 -5.69
C ILE A 143 -8.20 12.56 -4.66
N ARG A 144 -8.19 12.18 -3.38
CA ARG A 144 -7.45 12.93 -2.35
C ARG A 144 -5.95 12.94 -2.63
N ALA A 145 -5.39 11.85 -3.14
CA ALA A 145 -3.98 11.78 -3.52
C ALA A 145 -3.67 12.63 -4.76
N CYS A 146 -4.57 12.73 -5.74
CA CYS A 146 -4.44 13.66 -6.86
C CYS A 146 -4.38 15.11 -6.39
N ILE A 147 -5.31 15.50 -5.51
CA ILE A 147 -5.35 16.86 -4.94
C ILE A 147 -4.09 17.13 -4.12
N ALA A 148 -3.68 16.18 -3.28
CA ALA A 148 -2.47 16.30 -2.48
C ALA A 148 -1.21 16.41 -3.34
N GLY A 149 -1.06 15.56 -4.36
CA GLY A 149 0.05 15.60 -5.31
C GLY A 149 0.16 16.95 -6.01
N ASN A 150 -0.97 17.50 -6.47
CA ASN A 150 -1.00 18.84 -7.08
C ASN A 150 -0.65 19.97 -6.09
N LYS A 151 -1.06 19.86 -4.82
CA LYS A 151 -0.69 20.83 -3.78
C LYS A 151 0.81 20.79 -3.48
N LEU A 152 1.41 19.60 -3.38
CA LEU A 152 2.84 19.44 -3.12
C LEU A 152 3.69 20.00 -4.26
N GLU A 153 3.28 19.74 -5.51
CA GLU A 153 3.96 20.27 -6.72
C GLU A 153 3.90 21.79 -6.81
N LYS A 154 2.78 22.40 -6.38
CA LYS A 154 2.61 23.86 -6.40
C LYS A 154 3.21 24.58 -5.19
N GLY A 155 3.74 23.85 -4.20
CA GLY A 155 4.17 24.45 -2.92
C GLY A 155 3.01 25.07 -2.12
N ALA A 156 1.77 24.68 -2.39
CA ALA A 156 0.57 25.29 -1.82
C ALA A 156 0.21 24.67 -0.45
N PHE A 157 1.12 24.80 0.52
CA PHE A 157 1.00 24.26 1.87
C PHE A 157 1.69 25.15 2.91
N GLU A 158 1.21 25.07 4.14
CA GLU A 158 1.89 25.69 5.29
C GLU A 158 3.05 24.78 5.71
N PRO A 159 4.29 25.31 5.86
CA PRO A 159 5.39 24.55 6.41
C PRO A 159 5.03 24.08 7.82
N ASP A 160 5.56 22.93 8.23
CA ASP A 160 5.33 22.48 9.60
C ASP A 160 6.00 23.47 10.57
N VAL A 161 5.40 23.73 11.74
CA VAL A 161 5.89 24.77 12.68
C VAL A 161 7.33 24.46 13.15
N THR A 162 7.74 23.20 13.07
CA THR A 162 9.09 22.72 13.31
C THR A 162 10.11 23.02 12.20
N GLU A 163 9.68 23.37 10.98
CA GLU A 163 10.53 23.72 9.83
C GLU A 163 10.83 25.24 9.79
N VAL A 164 9.96 26.08 10.38
CA VAL A 164 10.09 27.56 10.41
C VAL A 164 11.01 28.06 11.52
N GLN A 165 11.19 27.29 12.58
CA GLN A 165 12.29 27.51 13.52
C GLN A 165 13.56 26.92 12.90
N GLY A 166 14.11 27.65 11.94
CA GLY A 166 15.47 27.42 11.48
C GLY A 166 16.35 27.24 12.70
N VAL A 167 17.06 26.11 12.71
CA VAL A 167 18.18 25.87 13.61
C VAL A 167 19.02 27.14 13.61
N PRO A 168 19.09 27.94 14.69
CA PRO A 168 20.24 28.81 14.86
C PRO A 168 21.40 27.84 14.87
N ALA A 169 22.36 28.02 13.96
CA ALA A 169 23.57 27.23 13.91
C ALA A 169 24.14 27.15 15.33
N ALA A 170 23.91 26.02 16.00
CA ALA A 170 24.52 25.75 17.29
C ALA A 170 26.00 25.56 16.94
N ALA A 171 26.77 26.60 17.26
CA ALA A 171 28.22 26.62 17.21
C ALA A 171 28.78 25.29 17.76
N PRO A 172 29.92 24.81 17.22
CA PRO A 172 30.46 23.51 17.60
C PRO A 172 30.73 23.52 19.11
N VAL A 173 29.96 22.74 19.86
CA VAL A 173 30.27 22.50 21.27
C VAL A 173 31.53 21.65 21.27
N ALA A 174 32.65 22.33 21.51
CA ALA A 174 33.95 21.73 21.71
C ALA A 174 33.84 20.60 22.74
N ALA A 175 34.41 19.44 22.39
CA ALA A 175 34.58 18.33 23.29
C ALA A 175 35.36 18.79 24.53
N ALA A 176 34.76 18.63 25.72
CA ALA A 176 35.43 18.78 27.00
C ALA A 176 35.55 17.40 27.67
N PRO A 177 36.61 17.17 28.46
CA PRO A 177 37.33 15.90 28.49
C PRO A 177 36.77 14.86 29.45
N VAL A 178 37.05 13.60 29.13
CA VAL A 178 36.87 12.44 30.00
C VAL A 178 37.67 12.64 31.29
N ALA A 179 36.99 12.68 32.44
CA ALA A 179 37.62 12.62 33.75
C ALA A 179 37.83 11.16 34.17
N THR A 180 39.09 10.76 34.27
CA THR A 180 39.57 9.47 34.75
C THR A 180 39.75 9.44 36.27
N ALA A 181 39.12 8.46 36.94
CA ALA A 181 39.52 7.66 38.12
C ALA A 181 39.88 8.39 39.46
N PRO A 182 39.87 7.72 40.65
CA PRO A 182 40.81 6.63 40.95
C PRO A 182 40.25 5.41 41.72
N VAL A 183 41.07 4.35 41.66
CA VAL A 183 41.01 3.02 42.27
C VAL A 183 41.53 3.01 43.72
N ALA A 184 40.98 2.12 44.56
CA ALA A 184 41.67 1.40 45.64
C ALA A 184 40.85 0.11 45.95
N ALA A 185 41.23 -1.08 45.45
CA ALA A 185 42.11 -2.12 46.06
C ALA A 185 41.62 -2.60 47.45
N ASP A 186 40.86 -3.71 47.59
CA ASP A 186 41.23 -5.17 47.71
C ASP A 186 41.87 -5.51 49.09
N PRO A 187 41.75 -6.72 49.75
CA PRO A 187 41.62 -8.07 49.15
C PRO A 187 40.86 -9.20 49.93
N ALA A 188 40.88 -10.39 49.30
CA ALA A 188 40.72 -11.77 49.82
C ALA A 188 39.27 -12.28 50.04
N GLU A 189 38.88 -13.50 49.66
CA GLU A 189 39.60 -14.76 49.44
C GLU A 189 38.68 -15.74 48.66
N ALA A 190 39.29 -16.58 47.80
CA ALA A 190 38.94 -17.96 47.37
C ALA A 190 37.46 -18.44 47.38
N THR A 191 36.94 -19.21 46.41
CA THR A 191 37.42 -20.55 46.01
C THR A 191 36.48 -21.12 44.91
N VAL A 192 37.07 -21.70 43.84
CA VAL A 192 36.78 -22.97 43.10
C VAL A 192 35.44 -23.70 43.44
N VAL A 193 34.62 -24.24 42.52
CA VAL A 193 34.80 -25.51 41.76
C VAL A 193 33.64 -25.69 40.74
N ALA A 194 33.98 -26.34 39.61
CA ALA A 194 33.10 -26.83 38.55
C ALA A 194 32.67 -28.30 38.76
N ASP A 195 31.47 -28.70 38.30
CA ASP A 195 31.11 -30.04 37.78
C ASP A 195 29.67 -29.92 37.20
N ALA A 196 29.31 -30.21 35.94
CA ALA A 196 29.20 -31.51 35.24
C ALA A 196 28.50 -32.59 36.12
N ALA A 197 27.54 -33.41 35.72
CA ALA A 197 26.96 -33.79 34.44
C ALA A 197 25.54 -34.37 34.64
N ALA A 198 24.83 -34.56 33.52
CA ALA A 198 23.79 -35.53 33.18
C ALA A 198 23.25 -36.53 34.25
N GLU A 199 21.95 -36.81 34.22
CA GLU A 199 21.40 -38.13 33.86
C GLU A 199 19.88 -38.04 33.58
N GLN A 200 19.32 -39.10 33.00
CA GLN A 200 18.14 -39.17 32.15
C GLN A 200 16.81 -39.46 32.89
N ALA A 201 15.73 -39.28 32.13
CA ALA A 201 14.34 -39.76 32.24
C ALA A 201 14.15 -41.17 32.87
N PRO A 202 12.94 -41.66 33.27
CA PRO A 202 11.77 -41.84 32.38
C PRO A 202 10.35 -41.69 33.06
N VAL A 203 9.31 -41.21 32.36
CA VAL A 203 8.23 -41.89 31.55
C VAL A 203 7.03 -42.44 32.36
N GLN A 204 5.83 -42.08 31.84
CA GLN A 204 4.49 -42.70 31.89
C GLN A 204 3.56 -42.47 33.09
N GLU A 205 2.38 -41.88 32.82
CA GLU A 205 1.15 -42.64 32.48
C GLU A 205 0.31 -41.88 31.44
#